data_AF-A0A183IYE4-F1
#
_entry.id   AF-A0A183IYE4-F1
#
_cell.length_a   1.000
_cell.length_b   1.000
_cell.length_c   1.000
_cell.angle_alpha   90.00
_cell.angle_beta   90.00
_cell.angle_gamma   90.00
#
_symmetry.space_group_name_H-M   'P 1'
#
loop_
_entity.id
_entity.type
_entity.pdbx_description
1 polymer ?
#
loop_
_entity_poly.entity_id
_entity_poly.type
_entity_poly.pdbx_seq_one_letter_code
_entity_poly.pdbx_strand_id
1 'polypeptide(L)'
;MWDGGIIPYLVDTAFDSEMEPYLRDAILQVKQLTCVKFVPYVSQEYYIYIKSSDQFAYAPVGKPSKPGKSEVNIPKNYKGALVMHLILHVVGLVHEDTRPDSRYHLVYYRENIKPGI
;
A
#
# COMPACT_ATOMS: atom_id res chain seq x y z
N MET A 1 -10.47 8.94 1.85
CA MET A 1 -9.55 9.55 0.87
C MET A 1 -8.59 10.47 1.61
N TRP A 2 -7.37 10.67 1.11
CA TRP A 2 -6.38 11.55 1.74
C TRP A 2 -6.65 13.02 1.41
N ASP A 3 -6.62 13.88 2.43
CA ASP A 3 -6.91 15.30 2.26
C ASP A 3 -5.80 15.97 1.43
N GLY A 4 -6.18 16.64 0.35
CA GLY A 4 -5.24 17.26 -0.59
C GLY A 4 -4.30 16.29 -1.30
N GLY A 5 -4.56 14.97 -1.25
CA GLY A 5 -3.65 13.95 -1.79
C GLY A 5 -2.32 13.85 -1.04
N ILE A 6 -2.26 14.33 0.21
CA ILE A 6 -1.06 14.28 1.05
C ILE A 6 -1.10 13.03 1.92
N ILE A 7 -0.05 12.22 1.83
CA ILE A 7 0.09 10.95 2.56
C ILE A 7 1.32 11.06 3.47
N PRO A 8 1.13 11.37 4.76
CA PRO A 8 2.21 11.33 5.74
C PRO A 8 2.67 9.89 5.95
N TYR A 9 3.98 9.65 5.93
CA TYR A 9 4.53 8.33 6.18
C TYR A 9 5.78 8.36 7.07
N LEU A 10 5.94 7.29 7.84
CA LEU A 10 7.12 7.00 8.65
C LEU A 10 7.64 5.62 8.25
N VAL A 11 8.93 5.52 7.97
CA VAL A 11 9.59 4.23 7.71
C VAL A 11 10.19 3.73 9.01
N ASP A 12 9.96 2.46 9.34
CA ASP A 12 10.56 1.79 10.49
C ASP A 12 12.10 1.90 10.43
N THR A 13 12.74 2.20 11.55
CA THR A 13 14.21 2.24 11.62
C THR A 13 14.86 0.88 11.35
N ALA A 14 14.13 -0.21 11.56
CA ALA A 14 14.53 -1.58 11.23
C ALA A 14 14.03 -2.03 9.84
N PHE A 15 13.62 -1.08 8.98
CA PHE A 15 13.24 -1.40 7.61
C PHE A 15 14.43 -1.97 6.84
N ASP A 16 14.16 -3.00 6.04
CA ASP A 16 15.17 -3.72 5.28
C ASP A 16 15.79 -2.80 4.22
N SER A 17 17.11 -2.62 4.30
CA SER A 17 17.84 -1.75 3.38
C SER A 17 17.84 -2.28 1.95
N GLU A 18 17.66 -3.58 1.73
CA GLU A 18 17.49 -4.14 0.38
C GLU A 18 16.16 -3.71 -0.26
N MET A 19 15.16 -3.38 0.58
CA MET A 19 13.83 -2.95 0.15
C MET A 19 13.71 -1.45 -0.10
N GLU A 20 14.63 -0.66 0.47
CA GLU A 20 14.60 0.81 0.42
C GLU A 20 14.60 1.38 -1.01
N PRO A 21 15.40 0.87 -1.97
CA PRO A 21 15.37 1.38 -3.34
C PRO A 21 14.01 1.22 -4.01
N TYR A 22 13.32 0.09 -3.77
CA TYR A 22 12.01 -0.19 -4.33
C TYR A 22 10.92 0.69 -3.71
N LEU A 23 10.98 0.92 -2.39
CA LEU A 23 10.06 1.83 -1.71
C LEU A 23 10.23 3.26 -2.23
N ARG A 24 11.49 3.73 -2.33
CA ARG A 24 11.80 5.06 -2.84
C ARG A 24 11.32 5.25 -4.27
N ASP A 25 11.57 4.26 -5.12
CA ASP A 25 11.15 4.29 -6.52
C ASP A 25 9.63 4.29 -6.67
N ALA A 26 8.91 3.45 -5.91
CA ALA A 26 7.45 3.43 -5.94
C ALA A 26 6.84 4.79 -5.53
N ILE A 27 7.33 5.37 -4.44
CA ILE A 27 6.89 6.71 -3.99
C ILE A 27 7.22 7.78 -5.05
N LEU A 28 8.41 7.71 -5.65
CA LEU A 28 8.84 8.67 -6.67
C LEU A 28 7.96 8.61 -7.91
N GLN A 29 7.67 7.42 -8.42
CA GLN A 29 6.81 7.22 -9.58
C GLN A 29 5.40 7.77 -9.34
N VAL A 30 4.77 7.47 -8.19
CA VAL A 30 3.45 8.03 -7.84
C VAL A 30 3.52 9.56 -7.79
N LYS A 31 4.56 10.13 -7.18
CA LYS A 31 4.74 11.59 -7.09
C LYS A 31 4.94 12.27 -8.45
N GLN A 32 5.59 11.59 -9.41
CA GLN A 32 5.89 12.11 -10.75
C GLN A 32 4.70 12.00 -11.70
N LEU A 33 3.94 10.92 -11.60
CA LEU A 33 2.85 10.60 -12.53
C LEU A 33 1.49 11.11 -12.05
N THR A 34 1.40 11.58 -10.80
CA THR A 34 0.13 12.01 -10.20
C THR A 34 0.32 13.28 -9.34
N CYS A 35 -0.80 13.82 -8.86
CA CYS A 35 -0.77 14.92 -7.89
C CYS A 35 -0.53 14.44 -6.44
N VAL A 36 -0.52 13.14 -6.15
CA VAL A 36 -0.36 12.58 -4.80
C VAL A 36 1.06 12.85 -4.28
N LYS A 37 1.17 13.24 -3.01
CA LYS A 37 2.44 13.56 -2.36
C LYS A 37 2.61 12.72 -1.10
N PHE A 38 3.66 11.90 -1.08
CA PHE A 38 4.15 11.29 0.15
C PHE A 38 5.07 12.28 0.87
N VAL A 39 4.81 12.52 2.15
CA VAL A 39 5.58 13.46 2.98
C VAL A 39 6.04 12.77 4.26
N PRO A 40 7.24 13.09 4.78
CA PRO A 40 7.66 12.57 6.08
C PRO A 40 6.66 12.92 7.18
N TYR A 41 6.35 11.93 8.01
CA TYR A 41 5.56 12.11 9.23
C TYR A 41 6.30 13.01 10.22
N VAL A 42 5.56 13.93 10.84
CA VAL A 42 6.04 14.80 11.92
C VAL A 42 5.09 14.73 13.11
N SER A 43 3.81 15.03 12.88
CA SER A 43 2.77 15.05 13.92
C SER A 43 1.35 14.96 13.34
N GLN A 44 1.21 14.56 12.08
CA GLN A 44 -0.09 14.44 11.42
C GLN A 44 -0.92 13.36 12.11
N GLU A 45 -2.20 13.66 12.36
CA GLU A 45 -3.11 12.75 13.06
C GLU A 45 -3.26 11.39 12.35
N TYR A 46 -3.17 11.37 11.01
CA TYR A 46 -3.27 10.16 10.19
C TYR A 46 -1.96 9.97 9.43
N TYR A 47 -1.35 8.79 9.56
CA TYR A 47 -0.11 8.49 8.84
C TYR A 47 0.09 6.99 8.60
N ILE A 48 0.90 6.69 7.60
CA ILE A 48 1.29 5.34 7.24
C ILE A 48 2.63 5.00 7.89
N TYR A 49 2.69 3.86 8.55
CA TYR A 49 3.92 3.29 9.09
C TYR A 49 4.37 2.13 8.21
N ILE A 50 5.51 2.28 7.55
CA ILE A 50 6.03 1.32 6.60
C ILE A 50 7.11 0.50 7.30
N LYS A 51 6.86 -0.81 7.42
CA LYS A 51 7.80 -1.75 8.01
C LYS A 51 8.10 -2.89 7.05
N SER A 52 9.13 -3.65 7.36
CA SER A 52 9.47 -4.89 6.67
C SER A 52 9.59 -6.04 7.65
N SER A 53 8.99 -7.18 7.33
CA SER A 53 9.08 -8.40 8.14
C SER A 53 8.82 -9.62 7.26
N ASP A 54 9.04 -10.82 7.81
CA ASP A 54 8.79 -12.08 7.10
C ASP A 54 7.29 -12.46 7.05
N GLN A 55 6.41 -11.60 7.57
CA GLN A 55 4.96 -11.76 7.47
C GLN A 55 4.45 -11.48 6.05
N PHE A 56 3.20 -11.83 5.78
CA PHE A 56 2.57 -11.55 4.48
C PHE A 56 2.49 -10.06 4.17
N ALA A 57 2.40 -9.73 2.88
CA ALA A 57 2.28 -8.37 2.40
C ALA A 57 0.88 -7.82 2.67
N TYR A 58 0.80 -6.63 3.25
CA TYR A 58 -0.48 -5.95 3.46
C TYR A 58 -0.31 -4.43 3.50
N ALA A 59 -1.38 -3.73 3.15
CA ALA A 59 -1.51 -2.28 3.24
C ALA A 59 -2.99 -1.92 3.47
N PRO A 60 -3.29 -0.80 4.15
CA PRO A 60 -4.63 -0.26 4.16
C PRO A 60 -4.99 0.28 2.77
N VAL A 61 -6.30 0.32 2.45
CA VAL A 61 -6.78 1.00 1.25
C VAL A 61 -7.14 2.44 1.59
N GLY A 62 -6.31 3.40 1.15
CA GLY A 62 -6.54 4.83 1.34
C GLY A 62 -6.33 5.31 2.78
N LYS A 63 -6.82 6.54 3.07
CA LYS A 63 -6.81 7.13 4.41
C LYS A 63 -7.71 6.30 5.35
N PRO A 64 -7.18 5.81 6.49
CA PRO A 64 -7.96 5.03 7.44
C PRO A 64 -9.09 5.85 8.06
N SER A 65 -10.16 5.16 8.49
CA SER A 65 -11.34 5.79 9.10
C SER A 65 -11.09 6.30 10.53
N LYS A 66 -10.04 5.78 11.19
CA LYS A 66 -9.65 6.16 12.54
C LYS A 66 -8.30 6.87 12.52
N PRO A 67 -8.10 7.88 13.38
CA PRO A 67 -6.83 8.56 13.51
C PRO A 67 -5.75 7.62 14.06
N GLY A 68 -4.50 7.99 13.80
CA GLY A 68 -3.30 7.31 14.24
C GLY A 68 -2.58 6.56 13.13
N LYS A 69 -1.75 5.62 13.59
CA LYS A 69 -0.85 4.82 12.76
C LYS A 69 -1.63 3.74 12.00
N SER A 70 -1.42 3.65 10.69
CA SER A 70 -1.80 2.47 9.90
C SER A 70 -0.57 1.81 9.28
N GLU A 71 -0.46 0.50 9.41
CA GLU A 71 0.76 -0.22 9.02
C GLU A 71 0.70 -0.74 7.59
N VAL A 72 1.83 -0.66 6.90
CA VAL A 72 2.12 -1.37 5.65
C VAL A 72 3.29 -2.31 5.92
N ASN A 73 3.13 -3.59 5.61
CA ASN A 73 4.21 -4.55 5.67
C ASN A 73 4.71 -4.91 4.27
N ILE A 74 5.97 -4.59 4.00
CA ILE A 74 6.68 -4.99 2.78
C ILE A 74 7.59 -6.16 3.14
N PRO A 75 7.31 -7.39 2.67
CA PRO A 75 8.14 -8.52 3.06
C PRO A 75 9.47 -8.52 2.30
N LYS A 76 10.52 -9.01 2.97
CA LYS A 76 11.93 -8.85 2.56
C LYS A 76 12.30 -9.47 1.21
N ASN A 77 11.52 -10.45 0.73
CA ASN A 77 11.82 -11.20 -0.49
C ASN A 77 11.04 -10.73 -1.73
N TYR A 78 10.28 -9.64 -1.65
CA TYR A 78 9.44 -9.18 -2.75
C TYR A 78 10.04 -7.95 -3.43
N LYS A 79 9.87 -7.82 -4.75
CA LYS A 79 10.53 -6.78 -5.55
C LYS A 79 9.58 -5.61 -5.87
N GLY A 80 10.07 -4.66 -6.66
CA GLY A 80 9.43 -3.37 -6.97
C GLY A 80 7.94 -3.42 -7.36
N ALA A 81 7.49 -4.41 -8.14
CA ALA A 81 6.08 -4.50 -8.54
C ALA A 81 5.13 -4.67 -7.33
N LEU A 82 5.49 -5.51 -6.36
CA LEU A 82 4.69 -5.66 -5.14
C LEU A 82 4.75 -4.40 -4.29
N VAL A 83 5.92 -3.78 -4.16
CA VAL A 83 6.05 -2.53 -3.40
C VAL A 83 5.17 -1.44 -3.99
N MET A 84 5.20 -1.26 -5.31
CA MET A 84 4.28 -0.37 -6.01
C MET A 84 2.82 -0.71 -5.73
N HIS A 85 2.43 -1.99 -5.82
CA HIS A 85 1.08 -2.45 -5.54
C HIS A 85 0.60 -2.05 -4.13
N LEU A 86 1.42 -2.28 -3.10
CA LEU A 86 1.10 -1.88 -1.73
C LEU A 86 1.00 -0.36 -1.57
N ILE A 87 1.85 0.40 -2.26
CA ILE A 87 1.77 1.86 -2.28
C ILE A 87 0.49 2.34 -2.98
N LEU A 88 0.04 1.67 -4.04
CA LEU A 88 -1.24 1.99 -4.69
C LEU A 88 -2.45 1.66 -3.80
N HIS A 89 -2.39 0.62 -2.96
CA HIS A 89 -3.38 0.43 -1.90
C HIS A 89 -3.42 1.63 -0.95
N VAL A 90 -2.26 2.08 -0.47
CA VAL A 90 -2.17 3.27 0.39
C VAL A 90 -2.79 4.51 -0.26
N VAL A 91 -2.62 4.69 -1.58
CA VAL A 91 -3.27 5.77 -2.34
C VAL A 91 -4.80 5.62 -2.32
N GLY A 92 -5.31 4.39 -2.41
CA GLY A 92 -6.73 4.08 -2.33
C GLY A 92 -7.25 3.11 -3.38
N LEU A 93 -6.37 2.46 -4.15
CA LEU A 93 -6.80 1.47 -5.13
C LEU A 93 -7.09 0.13 -4.46
N VAL A 94 -8.19 -0.50 -4.85
CA VAL A 94 -8.52 -1.88 -4.48
C VAL A 94 -8.03 -2.84 -5.57
N HIS A 95 -8.15 -4.15 -5.35
CA HIS A 95 -7.86 -5.12 -6.41
C HIS A 95 -8.85 -4.97 -7.57
N GLU A 96 -8.35 -4.98 -8.80
CA GLU A 96 -9.16 -4.70 -10.00
C GLU A 96 -10.28 -5.73 -10.21
N ASP A 97 -10.04 -6.99 -9.80
CA ASP A 97 -11.05 -8.05 -9.83
C ASP A 97 -12.18 -7.81 -8.83
N THR A 98 -12.07 -6.88 -7.89
CA THR A 98 -13.15 -6.55 -6.94
C THR A 98 -14.11 -5.47 -7.44
N ARG A 99 -13.90 -4.97 -8.66
CA ARG A 99 -14.77 -3.95 -9.24
C ARG A 99 -16.24 -4.40 -9.31
N PRO A 100 -17.21 -3.50 -9.14
CA PRO A 100 -18.64 -3.85 -9.20
C PRO A 100 -19.09 -4.46 -10.53
N ASP A 101 -18.37 -4.19 -11.62
CA ASP A 101 -18.61 -4.73 -12.98
C ASP A 101 -17.79 -5.97 -13.31
N SER A 102 -16.98 -6.50 -12.37
CA SER A 102 -16.06 -7.61 -12.63
C SER A 102 -16.74 -8.87 -13.15
N ARG A 103 -17.99 -9.12 -12.74
CA ARG A 103 -18.83 -10.23 -13.24
C ARG A 103 -19.05 -10.25 -14.75
N TYR A 104 -18.81 -9.13 -15.44
CA TYR A 104 -18.92 -9.01 -16.90
C TYR A 104 -17.60 -9.28 -17.62
N HIS A 105 -16.48 -9.28 -16.89
CA HIS A 105 -15.13 -9.38 -17.45
C HIS A 105 -14.39 -10.64 -16.98
N LEU A 106 -14.79 -11.22 -15.84
CA LEU A 106 -14.09 -12.30 -15.16
C LEU A 106 -15.04 -13.45 -14.81
N VAL A 107 -14.49 -14.67 -14.79
CA VAL A 107 -15.15 -15.88 -14.29
C VAL A 107 -14.41 -16.34 -13.03
N TYR A 108 -15.13 -16.47 -11.91
CA TYR A 108 -14.58 -16.96 -10.64
C TYR A 108 -14.93 -18.43 -10.45
N TYR A 109 -13.95 -19.31 -10.62
CA TYR A 109 -14.07 -20.71 -10.26
C TYR A 109 -13.97 -20.87 -8.75
N ARG A 110 -15.10 -20.70 -8.04
CA ARG A 110 -15.16 -20.68 -6.57
C ARG A 110 -14.66 -21.98 -5.94
N GLU A 111 -14.82 -23.09 -6.63
CA GLU A 111 -14.31 -24.41 -6.26
C GLU A 111 -12.78 -24.46 -6.16
N ASN A 112 -12.07 -23.54 -6.83
CA ASN A 112 -10.61 -23.44 -6.79
C ASN A 112 -10.11 -22.42 -5.75
N ILE A 113 -11.00 -21.73 -5.04
CA ILE A 113 -10.64 -20.75 -4.00
C ILE A 113 -10.49 -21.50 -2.67
N LYS A 114 -9.34 -21.32 -2.00
CA LYS A 114 -9.10 -21.89 -0.67
C LYS A 114 -10.12 -21.34 0.34
N PRO A 115 -10.86 -22.21 1.06
CA PRO A 115 -11.82 -21.75 2.08
C PRO A 115 -11.14 -21.04 3.25
N GLY A 116 -11.78 -20.00 3.79
CA GLY A 116 -11.38 -19.37 5.06
C GLY A 116 -10.13 -18.48 4.99
N ILE A 117 -9.73 -18.07 3.78
CA ILE A 117 -8.82 -16.95 3.56
C ILE A 117 -9.66 -15.70 3.28
#